data_AF-A0A8T7JLI3-F1
#
_entry.id   AF-A0A8T7JLI3-F1
#
_cell.length_a   1.000
_cell.length_b   1.000
_cell.length_c   1.000
_cell.angle_alpha   90.00
_cell.angle_beta   90.00
_cell.angle_gamma   90.00
#
_symmetry.space_group_name_H-M   'P 1'
#
loop_
_entity.id
_entity.type
_entity.pdbx_description
1 polymer ?
#
loop_
_entity_poly.entity_id
_entity_poly.type
_entity_poly.pdbx_seq_one_letter_code
_entity_poly.pdbx_strand_id
1 'polypeptide(L)'
;MNNSGVVLSSVWGVSYDSSSTMFQLFDESISSYMDTHGKLPDCIYVTSSTELSFFTFKEMVDVFYKLTSKYSKIPIKIVSQGCLGLFAVTLEFSKSQHKSVLAWVIEAPDQCVQDGLNGLGIGNLPGQDGLVIDSSYGGFELTKKEKNLLTHDDYVIDSCKIVSVSTDLSQQAATILKMSKHLVELNEQIPGKYVSFDVSAPWSKAISHTIQMMVSKKLPDSQWLSSLEYDHRHFMSMKQLFEFRAYKEHCESGSLIMTGLGVGGRFGILRIIKGNQFTQNWMQEPREIHGDFEAHLEYCRSVLIDRKGCVDQKIKEGVLCFQKEYRGIEDLYFSWDMDNSYLERLAKEKGHQYA
;
A
#
# COMPACT_ATOMS: atom_id res chain seq x y z
N MET A 1 -20.79 -17.18 -6.01
CA MET A 1 -19.80 -16.12 -6.29
C MET A 1 -20.15 -14.92 -5.44
N ASN A 2 -19.18 -14.27 -4.81
CA ASN A 2 -19.43 -13.17 -3.88
C ASN A 2 -19.85 -11.93 -4.70
N ASN A 3 -21.15 -11.62 -4.74
CA ASN A 3 -21.73 -10.52 -5.53
C ASN A 3 -21.57 -9.14 -4.85
N SER A 4 -20.55 -8.99 -3.99
CA SER A 4 -20.30 -7.75 -3.26
C SER A 4 -19.17 -6.96 -3.92
N GLY A 5 -19.40 -5.67 -4.13
CA GLY A 5 -18.37 -4.71 -4.52
C GLY A 5 -17.59 -4.24 -3.30
N VAL A 6 -16.29 -3.99 -3.48
CA VAL A 6 -15.43 -3.34 -2.48
C VAL A 6 -15.46 -1.84 -2.73
N VAL A 7 -16.17 -1.09 -1.89
CA VAL A 7 -16.28 0.36 -1.99
C VAL A 7 -15.10 1.02 -1.32
N LEU A 8 -14.38 1.88 -2.04
CA LEU A 8 -13.35 2.77 -1.55
C LEU A 8 -13.96 4.13 -1.21
N SER A 9 -13.76 4.60 0.01
CA SER A 9 -14.28 5.90 0.46
C SER A 9 -13.35 6.57 1.47
N SER A 10 -13.69 7.80 1.86
CA SER A 10 -13.00 8.54 2.93
C SER A 10 -11.49 8.61 2.76
N VAL A 11 -11.01 8.81 1.51
CA VAL A 11 -9.58 8.84 1.20
C VAL A 11 -8.97 10.19 1.57
N TRP A 12 -7.97 10.17 2.44
CA TRP A 12 -7.24 11.35 2.89
C TRP A 12 -5.74 11.06 3.02
N GLY A 13 -4.95 12.12 3.06
CA GLY A 13 -3.50 12.04 3.22
C GLY A 13 -2.90 13.42 3.45
N VAL A 14 -1.87 13.46 4.29
CA VAL A 14 -1.16 14.68 4.70
C VAL A 14 0.34 14.41 4.76
N SER A 15 1.14 15.47 4.64
CA SER A 15 2.57 15.43 4.91
C SER A 15 2.83 15.16 6.40
N TYR A 16 3.93 14.47 6.68
CA TYR A 16 4.36 14.21 8.05
C TYR A 16 5.03 15.43 8.67
N ASP A 17 4.37 16.01 9.67
CA ASP A 17 4.96 17.10 10.47
C ASP A 17 5.41 16.61 11.85
N SER A 18 4.57 15.82 12.54
CA SER A 18 4.86 15.27 13.87
C SER A 18 3.95 14.09 14.24
N SER A 19 4.42 13.26 15.18
CA SER A 19 3.65 12.15 15.76
C SER A 19 2.42 12.58 16.57
N SER A 20 2.43 13.77 17.16
CA SER A 20 1.25 14.31 17.87
C SER A 20 0.10 14.58 16.91
N THR A 21 0.41 15.15 15.74
CA THR A 21 -0.56 15.38 14.66
C THR A 21 -1.10 14.05 14.12
N MET A 22 -0.24 13.03 14.01
CA MET A 22 -0.64 11.70 13.55
C MET A 22 -1.66 11.03 14.47
N PHE A 23 -1.43 11.06 15.79
CA PHE A 23 -2.41 10.53 16.76
C PHE A 23 -3.77 11.22 16.61
N GLN A 24 -3.78 12.56 16.53
CA GLN A 24 -5.01 13.34 16.39
C GLN A 24 -5.77 12.96 15.12
N LEU A 25 -5.09 12.88 13.98
CA LEU A 25 -5.74 12.53 12.71
C LEU A 25 -6.26 11.08 12.67
N PHE A 26 -5.53 10.13 13.26
CA PHE A 26 -6.04 8.76 13.37
C PHE A 26 -7.24 8.66 14.32
N ASP A 27 -7.22 9.37 15.44
CA ASP A 27 -8.35 9.46 16.37
C ASP A 27 -9.59 10.10 15.73
N GLU A 28 -9.39 11.19 14.98
CA GLU A 28 -10.43 11.85 14.19
C GLU A 28 -10.96 10.95 13.08
N SER A 29 -10.11 10.15 12.43
CA SER A 29 -10.54 9.21 11.39
C SER A 29 -11.45 8.10 11.94
N ILE A 30 -11.17 7.60 13.16
CA ILE A 30 -12.06 6.65 13.84
C ILE A 30 -13.37 7.33 14.23
N SER A 31 -13.29 8.55 14.78
CA SER A 31 -14.48 9.31 15.18
C SER A 31 -15.39 9.60 13.98
N SER A 32 -14.83 10.08 12.87
CA SER A 32 -15.55 10.32 11.62
C SER A 32 -16.15 9.04 11.03
N TYR A 33 -15.45 7.90 11.16
CA TYR A 33 -15.99 6.61 10.77
C TYR A 33 -17.21 6.25 11.64
N MET A 34 -17.12 6.41 12.96
CA MET A 34 -18.23 6.14 13.87
C MET A 34 -19.43 7.04 13.60
N ASP A 35 -19.21 8.33 13.30
CA ASP A 35 -20.27 9.27 12.96
C ASP A 35 -21.00 8.89 11.67
N THR A 36 -20.25 8.35 10.69
CA THR A 36 -20.80 7.93 9.39
C THR A 36 -21.55 6.61 9.49
N HIS A 37 -21.02 5.64 10.24
CA HIS A 37 -21.52 4.25 10.24
C HIS A 37 -22.31 3.86 11.49
N GLY A 38 -22.30 4.68 12.53
CA GLY A 38 -22.93 4.40 13.83
C GLY A 38 -22.28 3.27 14.63
N LYS A 39 -21.09 2.80 14.22
CA LYS A 39 -20.35 1.70 14.85
C LYS A 39 -18.83 1.85 14.65
N LEU A 40 -18.07 1.07 15.42
CA LEU A 40 -16.62 0.91 15.19
C LEU A 40 -16.36 0.11 13.91
N PRO A 41 -15.21 0.34 13.24
CA PRO A 41 -14.79 -0.50 12.12
C PRO A 41 -14.57 -1.94 12.60
N ASP A 42 -14.79 -2.90 11.70
CA ASP A 42 -14.63 -4.32 12.07
C ASP A 42 -13.15 -4.68 12.31
N CYS A 43 -12.23 -3.92 11.69
CA CYS A 43 -10.79 -3.99 11.86
C CYS A 43 -10.15 -2.68 11.39
N ILE A 44 -8.99 -2.33 11.96
CA ILE A 44 -8.09 -1.33 11.40
C ILE A 44 -6.94 -2.04 10.70
N TYR A 45 -6.74 -1.73 9.42
CA TYR A 45 -5.57 -2.17 8.68
C TYR A 45 -4.50 -1.10 8.69
N VAL A 46 -3.25 -1.49 8.94
CA VAL A 46 -2.10 -0.58 8.88
C VAL A 46 -1.16 -1.06 7.80
N THR A 47 -0.75 -0.16 6.91
CA THR A 47 0.20 -0.47 5.85
C THR A 47 1.34 0.55 5.84
N SER A 48 2.54 0.04 5.59
CA SER A 48 3.77 0.82 5.47
C SER A 48 4.71 0.11 4.50
N SER A 49 5.46 0.88 3.71
CA SER A 49 6.52 0.33 2.88
C SER A 49 7.65 -0.32 3.67
N THR A 50 7.75 0.00 4.96
CA THR A 50 8.76 -0.51 5.89
C THR A 50 8.25 -1.66 6.78
N GLU A 51 7.06 -2.19 6.49
CA GLU A 51 6.42 -3.27 7.26
C GLU A 51 6.28 -2.89 8.74
N LEU A 52 6.87 -3.64 9.67
CA LEU A 52 6.84 -3.34 11.11
C LEU A 52 7.97 -2.40 11.57
N SER A 53 8.89 -2.02 10.69
CA SER A 53 10.10 -1.28 11.07
C SER A 53 9.81 0.09 11.68
N PHE A 54 8.69 0.73 11.33
CA PHE A 54 8.29 2.00 11.93
C PHE A 54 8.02 1.89 13.44
N PHE A 55 7.68 0.70 13.97
CA PHE A 55 7.53 0.46 15.42
C PHE A 55 8.87 0.43 16.18
N THR A 56 10.02 0.54 15.51
CA THR A 56 11.30 0.73 16.20
C THR A 56 11.47 2.14 16.77
N PHE A 57 10.63 3.08 16.32
CA PHE A 57 10.61 4.47 16.78
C PHE A 57 9.65 4.64 17.93
N LYS A 58 10.12 5.26 19.02
CA LYS A 58 9.32 5.42 20.24
C LYS A 58 8.01 6.14 19.98
N GLU A 59 8.06 7.19 19.16
CA GLU A 59 6.88 7.99 18.87
C GLU A 59 5.76 7.19 18.19
N MET A 60 6.12 6.22 17.34
CA MET A 60 5.14 5.34 16.70
C MET A 60 4.53 4.36 17.69
N VAL A 61 5.36 3.77 18.55
CA VAL A 61 4.88 2.92 19.65
C VAL A 61 3.90 3.69 20.54
N ASP A 62 4.24 4.93 20.89
CA ASP A 62 3.41 5.77 21.76
C ASP A 62 2.08 6.18 21.10
N VAL A 63 2.08 6.49 19.79
CA VAL A 63 0.84 6.78 19.03
C VAL A 63 -0.08 5.57 19.04
N PHE A 64 0.44 4.39 18.67
CA PHE A 64 -0.38 3.17 18.62
C PHE A 64 -0.80 2.68 19.99
N TYR A 65 0.04 2.81 21.03
CA TYR A 65 -0.33 2.47 22.39
C TYR A 65 -1.50 3.33 22.89
N LYS A 66 -1.49 4.64 22.61
CA LYS A 66 -2.62 5.51 22.95
C LYS A 66 -3.90 5.12 22.19
N LEU A 67 -3.79 4.81 20.90
CA LEU A 67 -4.93 4.41 20.06
C LEU A 67 -5.52 3.08 20.53
N THR A 68 -4.70 2.06 20.75
CA THR A 68 -5.15 0.74 21.21
C THR A 68 -5.68 0.78 22.64
N SER A 69 -5.15 1.66 23.50
CA SER A 69 -5.71 1.90 24.84
C SER A 69 -7.09 2.57 24.77
N LYS A 70 -7.28 3.55 23.89
CA LYS A 70 -8.56 4.25 23.70
C LYS A 70 -9.61 3.36 23.01
N TYR A 71 -9.20 2.55 22.05
CA TYR A 71 -10.06 1.73 21.20
C TYR A 71 -9.75 0.23 21.31
N SER A 72 -9.66 -0.28 22.54
CA SER A 72 -9.22 -1.66 22.85
C SER A 72 -10.05 -2.79 22.25
N LYS A 73 -11.23 -2.48 21.71
CA LYS A 73 -12.14 -3.45 21.08
C LYS A 73 -11.91 -3.61 19.57
N ILE A 74 -11.16 -2.71 18.94
CA ILE A 74 -10.90 -2.77 17.50
C ILE A 74 -9.63 -3.60 17.28
N PRO A 75 -9.69 -4.73 16.54
CA PRO A 75 -8.48 -5.43 16.16
C PRO A 75 -7.68 -4.56 15.17
N ILE A 76 -6.36 -4.60 15.30
CA ILE A 76 -5.43 -3.95 14.37
C ILE A 76 -4.59 -5.03 13.69
N LYS A 77 -4.58 -5.02 12.36
CA LYS A 77 -3.77 -5.93 11.55
C LYS A 77 -2.86 -5.13 10.63
N ILE A 78 -1.58 -5.45 10.63
CA ILE A 78 -0.61 -4.87 9.73
C ILE A 78 -0.65 -5.67 8.43
N VAL A 79 -0.73 -4.99 7.29
CA VAL A 79 -0.80 -5.57 5.95
C VAL A 79 0.18 -4.83 5.06
N SER A 80 1.16 -5.51 4.47
CA SER A 80 2.19 -4.81 3.70
C SER A 80 2.63 -5.56 2.44
N GLN A 81 3.00 -4.76 1.43
CA GLN A 81 3.72 -5.18 0.24
C GLN A 81 4.53 -3.97 -0.28
N GLY A 82 5.51 -3.49 0.49
CA GLY A 82 6.30 -2.31 0.12
C GLY A 82 5.40 -1.12 -0.25
N CYS A 83 5.70 -0.41 -1.35
CA CYS A 83 4.91 0.73 -1.84
C CYS A 83 3.52 0.35 -2.43
N LEU A 84 3.08 -0.91 -2.34
CA LEU A 84 1.78 -1.37 -2.84
C LEU A 84 0.73 -1.50 -1.74
N GLY A 85 0.77 -0.62 -0.72
CA GLY A 85 -0.11 -0.70 0.46
C GLY A 85 -1.60 -0.77 0.14
N LEU A 86 -2.11 0.11 -0.74
CA LEU A 86 -3.53 0.08 -1.17
C LEU A 86 -3.92 -1.27 -1.79
N PHE A 87 -3.04 -1.86 -2.61
CA PHE A 87 -3.28 -3.13 -3.28
C PHE A 87 -3.30 -4.28 -2.26
N ALA A 88 -2.30 -4.34 -1.37
CA ALA A 88 -2.21 -5.37 -0.34
C ALA A 88 -3.41 -5.32 0.61
N VAL A 89 -3.80 -4.13 1.06
CA VAL A 89 -4.97 -3.91 1.92
C VAL A 89 -6.26 -4.31 1.20
N THR A 90 -6.40 -3.99 -0.08
CA THR A 90 -7.56 -4.40 -0.88
C THR A 90 -7.65 -5.93 -0.99
N LEU A 91 -6.52 -6.59 -1.24
CA LEU A 91 -6.46 -8.06 -1.30
C LEU A 91 -6.81 -8.69 0.05
N GLU A 92 -6.22 -8.24 1.16
CA GLU A 92 -6.58 -8.70 2.52
C GLU A 92 -8.07 -8.49 2.80
N PHE A 93 -8.59 -7.28 2.55
CA PHE A 93 -9.98 -6.98 2.81
C PHE A 93 -10.92 -7.88 2.00
N SER A 94 -10.62 -8.08 0.72
CA SER A 94 -11.46 -8.88 -0.19
C SER A 94 -11.64 -10.33 0.29
N LYS A 95 -10.58 -10.96 0.79
CA LYS A 95 -10.64 -12.33 1.35
C LYS A 95 -11.26 -12.39 2.75
N SER A 96 -11.19 -11.30 3.53
CA SER A 96 -11.61 -11.29 4.93
C SER A 96 -13.12 -11.46 5.10
N GLN A 97 -13.58 -11.76 6.32
CA GLN A 97 -15.02 -11.75 6.64
C GLN A 97 -15.52 -10.35 7.07
N HIS A 98 -14.63 -9.37 7.18
CA HIS A 98 -14.99 -8.01 7.55
C HIS A 98 -15.91 -7.39 6.50
N LYS A 99 -16.90 -6.62 6.96
CA LYS A 99 -17.83 -5.86 6.14
C LYS A 99 -17.35 -4.45 5.91
N SER A 100 -16.62 -3.87 6.86
CA SER A 100 -16.02 -2.56 6.70
C SER A 100 -14.76 -2.41 7.56
N VAL A 101 -13.72 -1.81 6.98
CA VAL A 101 -12.43 -1.56 7.63
C VAL A 101 -11.97 -0.14 7.37
N LEU A 102 -11.24 0.39 8.35
CA LEU A 102 -10.47 1.62 8.19
C LEU A 102 -9.01 1.24 7.97
N ALA A 103 -8.40 1.75 6.90
CA ALA A 103 -7.01 1.52 6.58
C ALA A 103 -6.18 2.78 6.83
N TRP A 104 -5.05 2.64 7.51
CA TRP A 104 -4.05 3.68 7.71
C TRP A 104 -2.80 3.35 6.93
N VAL A 105 -2.28 4.35 6.24
CA VAL A 105 -1.04 4.27 5.46
C VAL A 105 -0.01 5.14 6.15
N ILE A 106 1.16 4.58 6.48
CA ILE A 106 2.21 5.25 7.26
C ILE A 106 3.54 5.14 6.53
N GLU A 107 4.04 6.27 6.06
CA GLU A 107 5.35 6.42 5.40
C GLU A 107 6.20 7.44 6.19
N ALA A 108 6.30 7.18 7.49
CA ALA A 108 7.00 7.97 8.48
C ALA A 108 7.59 7.06 9.56
N PRO A 109 8.58 7.52 10.34
CA PRO A 109 9.33 8.76 10.12
C PRO A 109 10.27 8.65 8.91
N ASP A 110 10.64 9.79 8.32
CA ASP A 110 11.43 9.90 7.08
C ASP A 110 12.68 9.04 7.11
N GLN A 111 13.38 9.03 8.24
CA GLN A 111 14.62 8.29 8.41
C GLN A 111 14.44 6.79 8.14
N CYS A 112 13.38 6.17 8.67
CA CYS A 112 13.12 4.74 8.49
C CYS A 112 12.93 4.38 7.02
N VAL A 113 12.15 5.21 6.32
CA VAL A 113 11.75 4.95 4.94
C VAL A 113 12.91 5.25 3.99
N GLN A 114 13.62 6.36 4.23
CA GLN A 114 14.79 6.74 3.45
C GLN A 114 15.93 5.73 3.60
N ASP A 115 16.17 5.20 4.81
CA ASP A 115 17.16 4.14 5.02
C ASP A 115 16.77 2.86 4.24
N GLY A 116 15.48 2.59 4.07
CA GLY A 116 14.99 1.54 3.16
C GLY A 116 15.36 1.78 1.70
N LEU A 117 15.11 2.99 1.18
CA LEU A 117 15.48 3.37 -0.19
C LEU A 117 17.00 3.31 -0.41
N ASN A 118 17.77 3.83 0.55
CA ASN A 118 19.23 3.80 0.55
C ASN A 118 19.74 2.36 0.58
N GLY A 119 19.13 1.54 1.44
CA GLY A 119 19.31 0.11 1.52
C GLY A 119 19.23 -0.56 0.16
N LEU A 120 18.21 -0.22 -0.61
CA LEU A 120 17.95 -0.75 -1.95
C LEU A 120 18.86 -0.22 -3.05
N GLY A 121 19.62 0.85 -2.80
CA GLY A 121 20.47 1.49 -3.79
C GLY A 121 19.74 2.49 -4.70
N ILE A 122 18.50 2.85 -4.34
CA ILE A 122 17.64 3.75 -5.14
C ILE A 122 17.39 5.09 -4.43
N GLY A 123 17.91 5.26 -3.21
CA GLY A 123 17.77 6.46 -2.40
C GLY A 123 18.71 7.59 -2.83
N ASN A 124 19.06 8.46 -1.89
CA ASN A 124 19.74 9.74 -2.17
C ASN A 124 21.23 9.76 -1.81
N LEU A 125 21.82 8.61 -1.49
CA LEU A 125 23.26 8.50 -1.26
C LEU A 125 24.05 8.61 -2.58
N PRO A 126 25.33 9.01 -2.54
CA PRO A 126 26.17 9.09 -3.73
C PRO A 126 26.19 7.77 -4.52
N GLY A 127 25.92 7.86 -5.83
CA GLY A 127 25.90 6.70 -6.74
C GLY A 127 24.57 5.95 -6.80
N GLN A 128 23.51 6.46 -6.17
CA GLN A 128 22.15 5.91 -6.22
C GLN A 128 21.22 6.74 -7.12
N ASP A 129 19.96 6.28 -7.27
CA ASP A 129 18.97 6.87 -8.19
C ASP A 129 18.40 8.24 -7.77
N GLY A 130 18.69 8.69 -6.55
CA GLY A 130 18.35 10.00 -6.04
C GLY A 130 16.97 10.12 -5.39
N LEU A 131 16.24 9.02 -5.17
CA LEU A 131 14.90 9.11 -4.58
C LEU A 131 14.95 9.65 -3.15
N VAL A 132 14.08 10.61 -2.88
CA VAL A 132 13.90 11.23 -1.57
C VAL A 132 12.46 11.02 -1.11
N ILE A 133 12.30 10.49 0.10
CA ILE A 133 10.97 10.32 0.70
C ILE A 133 10.27 11.68 0.91
N ASP A 134 8.99 11.72 0.57
CA ASP A 134 8.02 12.68 1.07
C ASP A 134 7.20 12.02 2.16
N SER A 135 7.68 12.14 3.40
CA SER A 135 7.02 11.46 4.49
C SER A 135 5.62 11.98 4.71
N SER A 136 4.73 11.02 4.88
CA SER A 136 3.31 11.26 4.83
C SER A 136 2.57 10.12 5.52
N TYR A 137 1.35 10.41 5.91
CA TYR A 137 0.43 9.41 6.41
C TYR A 137 -0.98 9.77 5.95
N GLY A 138 -1.84 8.76 5.95
CA GLY A 138 -3.17 8.88 5.38
C GLY A 138 -4.06 7.74 5.78
N GLY A 139 -5.24 7.73 5.17
CA GLY A 139 -6.16 6.64 5.36
C GLY A 139 -7.26 6.61 4.33
N PHE A 140 -7.96 5.49 4.32
CA PHE A 140 -9.12 5.24 3.48
C PHE A 140 -10.01 4.19 4.14
N GLU A 141 -11.26 4.14 3.72
CA GLU A 141 -12.21 3.13 4.14
C GLU A 141 -12.47 2.14 2.99
N LEU A 142 -12.53 0.85 3.33
CA LEU A 142 -13.07 -0.18 2.45
C LEU A 142 -14.34 -0.79 3.05
N THR A 143 -15.41 -0.87 2.26
CA THR A 143 -16.69 -1.45 2.68
C THR A 143 -17.23 -2.42 1.63
N LYS A 144 -17.68 -3.60 2.05
CA LYS A 144 -18.36 -4.58 1.18
C LYS A 144 -19.83 -4.20 1.07
N LYS A 145 -20.28 -3.82 -0.12
CA LYS A 145 -21.69 -3.59 -0.42
C LYS A 145 -22.20 -4.63 -1.41
N GLU A 146 -23.37 -5.18 -1.15
CA GLU A 146 -24.06 -6.03 -2.13
C GLU A 146 -24.39 -5.24 -3.39
N LYS A 147 -24.37 -5.88 -4.55
CA LYS A 147 -24.58 -5.22 -5.86
C LYS A 147 -25.83 -4.35 -5.93
N ASN A 148 -26.94 -4.77 -5.31
CA ASN A 148 -28.20 -4.04 -5.26
C ASN A 148 -28.18 -2.81 -4.33
N LEU A 149 -27.18 -2.69 -3.46
CA LEU A 149 -26.97 -1.56 -2.55
C LEU A 149 -25.90 -0.58 -3.05
N LEU A 150 -25.27 -0.87 -4.20
CA LEU A 150 -24.34 0.05 -4.84
C LEU A 150 -25.08 1.21 -5.48
N THR A 151 -24.56 2.40 -5.27
CA THR A 151 -25.08 3.66 -5.81
C THR A 151 -24.14 4.21 -6.88
N HIS A 152 -24.64 5.18 -7.65
CA HIS A 152 -23.81 5.89 -8.61
C HIS A 152 -22.71 6.74 -7.96
N ASP A 153 -22.73 6.99 -6.65
CA ASP A 153 -21.70 7.76 -5.95
C ASP A 153 -20.54 6.89 -5.44
N ASP A 154 -20.77 5.57 -5.35
CA ASP A 154 -19.78 4.63 -4.85
C ASP A 154 -18.62 4.47 -5.83
N TYR A 155 -17.39 4.55 -5.33
CA TYR A 155 -16.19 4.12 -6.04
C TYR A 155 -15.90 2.67 -5.68
N VAL A 156 -16.05 1.76 -6.64
CA VAL A 156 -15.92 0.33 -6.43
C VAL A 156 -14.61 -0.17 -7.01
N ILE A 157 -13.79 -0.81 -6.18
CA ILE A 157 -12.66 -1.60 -6.63
C ILE A 157 -13.19 -2.97 -7.05
N ASP A 158 -13.18 -3.23 -8.35
CA ASP A 158 -13.71 -4.47 -8.92
C ASP A 158 -12.62 -5.43 -9.41
N SER A 159 -11.37 -4.97 -9.48
CA SER A 159 -10.19 -5.78 -9.79
C SER A 159 -8.97 -5.26 -9.02
N CYS A 160 -8.18 -6.18 -8.47
CA CYS A 160 -6.90 -5.89 -7.84
C CYS A 160 -5.97 -7.08 -8.06
N LYS A 161 -4.76 -6.81 -8.56
CA LYS A 161 -3.74 -7.82 -8.83
C LYS A 161 -2.34 -7.28 -8.49
N ILE A 162 -1.51 -8.11 -7.89
CA ILE A 162 -0.07 -7.89 -7.72
C ILE A 162 0.67 -8.93 -8.56
N VAL A 163 1.30 -8.48 -9.64
CA VAL A 163 2.15 -9.31 -10.48
C VAL A 163 3.58 -9.24 -9.96
N SER A 164 4.24 -10.38 -9.77
CA SER A 164 5.64 -10.41 -9.31
C SER A 164 6.58 -10.90 -10.41
N VAL A 165 7.69 -10.18 -10.58
CA VAL A 165 8.81 -10.54 -11.44
C VAL A 165 9.65 -11.60 -10.71
N SER A 166 9.94 -12.70 -11.40
CA SER A 166 10.84 -13.71 -10.85
C SER A 166 12.31 -13.31 -11.02
N THR A 167 13.22 -14.04 -10.38
CA THR A 167 14.66 -13.79 -10.48
C THR A 167 15.27 -14.21 -11.82
N ASP A 168 14.53 -14.96 -12.63
CA ASP A 168 14.97 -15.45 -13.94
C ASP A 168 14.69 -14.40 -15.04
N LEU A 169 15.75 -13.98 -15.76
CA LEU A 169 15.67 -12.99 -16.85
C LEU A 169 14.60 -13.32 -17.90
N SER A 170 14.47 -14.60 -18.28
CA SER A 170 13.49 -15.02 -19.28
C SER A 170 12.04 -14.78 -18.83
N GLN A 171 11.82 -14.90 -17.51
CA GLN A 171 10.52 -14.67 -16.90
C GLN A 171 10.22 -13.20 -16.65
N GLN A 172 11.24 -12.33 -16.53
CA GLN A 172 11.02 -10.88 -16.39
C GLN A 172 10.30 -10.29 -17.61
N ALA A 173 10.73 -10.66 -18.82
CA ALA A 173 10.05 -10.27 -20.05
C ALA A 173 8.61 -10.82 -20.12
N ALA A 174 8.41 -12.06 -19.67
CA ALA A 174 7.08 -12.67 -19.57
C ALA A 174 6.18 -11.91 -18.58
N THR A 175 6.71 -11.41 -17.48
CA THR A 175 5.97 -10.57 -16.52
C THR A 175 5.52 -9.26 -17.16
N ILE A 176 6.38 -8.55 -17.89
CA ILE A 176 6.01 -7.31 -18.60
C ILE A 176 4.90 -7.56 -19.62
N LEU A 177 5.01 -8.67 -20.38
CA LEU A 177 3.96 -9.11 -21.31
C LEU A 177 2.64 -9.41 -20.59
N LYS A 178 2.69 -10.14 -19.48
CA LYS A 178 1.52 -10.48 -18.67
C LYS A 178 0.83 -9.24 -18.13
N MET A 179 1.59 -8.27 -17.64
CA MET A 179 1.05 -7.01 -17.15
C MET A 179 0.37 -6.21 -18.26
N SER A 180 1.06 -6.04 -19.40
CA SER A 180 0.51 -5.30 -20.55
C SER A 180 -0.78 -5.94 -21.05
N LYS A 181 -0.81 -7.28 -21.12
CA LYS A 181 -2.01 -8.04 -21.48
C LYS A 181 -3.16 -7.78 -20.48
N HIS A 182 -2.88 -7.83 -19.18
CA HIS A 182 -3.90 -7.60 -18.17
C HIS A 182 -4.47 -6.17 -18.22
N LEU A 183 -3.62 -5.17 -18.43
CA LEU A 183 -4.06 -3.77 -18.60
C LEU A 183 -4.94 -3.58 -19.84
N VAL A 184 -4.65 -4.29 -20.93
CA VAL A 184 -5.50 -4.28 -22.14
C VAL A 184 -6.85 -4.94 -21.84
N GLU A 185 -6.85 -6.13 -21.26
CA GLU A 185 -8.08 -6.87 -20.91
C GLU A 185 -9.01 -6.05 -19.99
N LEU A 186 -8.46 -5.36 -18.99
CA LEU A 186 -9.27 -4.53 -18.09
C LEU A 186 -9.92 -3.35 -18.80
N ASN A 187 -9.25 -2.74 -19.78
CA ASN A 187 -9.75 -1.58 -20.50
C ASN A 187 -10.73 -1.98 -21.61
N GLU A 188 -10.54 -3.14 -22.25
CA GLU A 188 -11.53 -3.71 -23.19
C GLU A 188 -12.88 -4.00 -22.51
N GLN A 189 -12.87 -4.38 -21.23
CA GLN A 189 -14.10 -4.62 -20.47
C GLN A 189 -14.83 -3.33 -20.09
N ILE A 190 -14.12 -2.38 -19.48
CA ILE A 190 -14.65 -1.08 -19.08
C ILE A 190 -13.58 -0.04 -19.45
N PRO A 191 -13.75 0.67 -20.59
CA PRO A 191 -12.79 1.66 -21.04
C PRO A 191 -12.49 2.69 -19.96
N GLY A 192 -11.23 3.12 -19.89
CA GLY A 192 -10.77 3.95 -18.79
C GLY A 192 -9.40 4.53 -19.01
N LYS A 193 -8.92 5.24 -17.99
CA LYS A 193 -7.59 5.86 -17.98
C LYS A 193 -6.65 5.09 -17.07
N TYR A 194 -5.40 4.98 -17.50
CA TYR A 194 -4.33 4.39 -16.72
C TYR A 194 -3.61 5.46 -15.91
N VAL A 195 -3.34 5.24 -14.63
CA VAL A 195 -2.47 6.12 -13.84
C VAL A 195 -1.05 5.55 -13.89
N SER A 196 -0.06 6.37 -14.25
CA SER A 196 1.33 5.95 -14.38
C SER A 196 1.95 5.52 -13.04
N PHE A 197 2.56 4.34 -13.00
CA PHE A 197 3.34 3.89 -11.84
C PHE A 197 4.72 4.56 -11.73
N ASP A 198 5.10 5.49 -12.61
CA ASP A 198 6.41 6.15 -12.56
C ASP A 198 6.68 6.80 -11.20
N VAL A 199 7.87 6.57 -10.64
CA VAL A 199 8.33 7.10 -9.35
C VAL A 199 9.43 8.14 -9.50
N SER A 200 9.51 8.78 -10.66
CA SER A 200 10.54 9.77 -11.01
C SER A 200 11.98 9.20 -11.02
N ALA A 201 12.16 7.88 -11.13
CA ALA A 201 13.46 7.24 -11.30
C ALA A 201 13.72 6.84 -12.78
N PRO A 202 14.98 6.78 -13.26
CA PRO A 202 15.28 6.40 -14.64
C PRO A 202 14.74 5.01 -15.01
N TRP A 203 14.86 4.03 -14.11
CA TRP A 203 14.38 2.67 -14.35
C TRP A 203 12.86 2.57 -14.37
N SER A 204 12.14 3.31 -13.50
CA SER A 204 10.68 3.32 -13.50
C SER A 204 10.13 3.93 -14.79
N LYS A 205 10.76 5.01 -15.28
CA LYS A 205 10.44 5.62 -16.58
C LYS A 205 10.62 4.66 -17.75
N ALA A 206 11.72 3.91 -17.77
CA ALA A 206 11.99 2.94 -18.84
C ALA A 206 10.95 1.80 -18.87
N ILE A 207 10.58 1.26 -17.70
CA ILE A 207 9.56 0.21 -17.60
C ILE A 207 8.18 0.77 -17.96
N SER A 208 7.83 1.96 -17.46
CA SER A 208 6.56 2.65 -17.78
C SER A 208 6.42 2.88 -19.27
N HIS A 209 7.44 3.42 -19.92
CA HIS A 209 7.45 3.61 -21.36
C HIS A 209 7.25 2.30 -22.14
N THR A 210 7.94 1.23 -21.73
CA THR A 210 7.81 -0.08 -22.38
C THR A 210 6.38 -0.62 -22.30
N ILE A 211 5.76 -0.57 -21.11
CA ILE A 211 4.38 -1.03 -20.92
C ILE A 211 3.40 -0.16 -21.70
N GLN A 212 3.56 1.16 -21.64
CA GLN A 212 2.73 2.11 -22.40
C GLN A 212 2.76 1.77 -23.89
N MET A 213 3.94 1.60 -24.48
CA MET A 213 4.08 1.22 -25.88
C MET A 213 3.38 -0.11 -26.19
N MET A 214 3.47 -1.10 -25.32
CA MET A 214 2.85 -2.41 -25.53
C MET A 214 1.33 -2.35 -25.43
N VAL A 215 0.79 -1.56 -24.50
CA VAL A 215 -0.64 -1.28 -24.39
C VAL A 215 -1.13 -0.50 -25.61
N SER A 216 -0.46 0.59 -26.01
CA SER A 216 -0.85 1.42 -27.15
C SER A 216 -0.80 0.69 -28.50
N LYS A 217 0.03 -0.35 -28.64
CA LYS A 217 0.00 -1.23 -29.82
C LYS A 217 -1.32 -2.01 -29.96
N LYS A 218 -2.02 -2.26 -28.85
CA LYS A 218 -3.31 -2.99 -28.83
C LYS A 218 -4.49 -2.04 -28.69
N LEU A 219 -4.31 -0.95 -27.96
CA LEU A 219 -5.29 0.10 -27.70
C LEU A 219 -4.69 1.46 -28.08
N PRO A 220 -4.68 1.85 -29.37
CA PRO A 220 -4.03 3.08 -29.84
C PRO A 220 -4.51 4.36 -29.12
N ASP A 221 -5.78 4.38 -28.71
CA ASP A 221 -6.40 5.51 -28.02
C ASP A 221 -6.30 5.43 -26.49
N SER A 222 -5.44 4.55 -25.96
CA SER A 222 -5.20 4.43 -24.51
C SER A 222 -4.69 5.74 -23.91
N GLN A 223 -5.36 6.19 -22.85
CA GLN A 223 -4.99 7.42 -22.14
C GLN A 223 -4.27 7.11 -20.84
N TRP A 224 -3.10 7.76 -20.67
CA TRP A 224 -2.26 7.64 -19.49
C TRP A 224 -2.21 8.98 -18.75
N LEU A 225 -2.61 8.95 -17.49
CA LEU A 225 -2.49 10.04 -16.54
C LEU A 225 -1.08 10.02 -15.95
N SER A 226 -0.51 11.22 -15.78
CA SER A 226 0.81 11.40 -15.20
C SER A 226 0.88 10.91 -13.76
N SER A 227 2.07 10.54 -13.32
CA SER A 227 2.35 10.34 -11.90
C SER A 227 2.33 11.70 -11.18
N LEU A 228 1.91 11.71 -9.92
CA LEU A 228 2.06 12.88 -9.05
C LEU A 228 3.47 13.01 -8.45
N GLU A 229 4.33 12.02 -8.67
CA GLU A 229 5.73 12.04 -8.22
C GLU A 229 6.63 12.71 -9.28
N TYR A 230 7.36 13.73 -8.85
CA TYR A 230 8.27 14.52 -9.68
C TYR A 230 9.51 14.91 -8.87
N ASP A 231 10.56 15.35 -9.55
CA ASP A 231 11.82 15.81 -8.93
C ASP A 231 12.41 14.83 -7.90
N HIS A 232 12.31 13.52 -8.21
CA HIS A 232 12.78 12.42 -7.36
C HIS A 232 12.08 12.31 -5.99
N ARG A 233 10.97 13.03 -5.79
CA ARG A 233 10.14 12.91 -4.59
C ARG A 233 9.26 11.67 -4.70
N HIS A 234 9.29 10.83 -3.67
CA HIS A 234 8.55 9.57 -3.63
C HIS A 234 7.62 9.52 -2.41
N PHE A 235 6.34 9.23 -2.62
CA PHE A 235 5.31 9.11 -1.59
C PHE A 235 5.09 7.65 -1.14
N MET A 236 5.86 6.69 -1.67
CA MET A 236 5.71 5.26 -1.34
C MET A 236 4.26 4.77 -1.50
N SER A 237 3.64 4.17 -0.48
CA SER A 237 2.24 3.71 -0.53
C SER A 237 1.21 4.85 -0.48
N MET A 238 1.61 6.07 -0.10
CA MET A 238 0.70 7.23 -0.11
C MET A 238 0.41 7.73 -1.52
N LYS A 239 1.28 7.41 -2.49
CA LYS A 239 1.12 7.77 -3.90
C LYS A 239 -0.28 7.42 -4.42
N GLN A 240 -0.75 6.21 -4.17
CA GLN A 240 -2.04 5.75 -4.72
C GLN A 240 -3.23 6.52 -4.13
N LEU A 241 -3.14 6.95 -2.86
CA LEU A 241 -4.20 7.74 -2.24
C LEU A 241 -4.26 9.15 -2.84
N PHE A 242 -3.10 9.78 -3.06
CA PHE A 242 -3.03 11.09 -3.71
C PHE A 242 -3.52 11.04 -5.16
N GLU A 243 -3.10 10.03 -5.91
CA GLU A 243 -3.53 9.84 -7.30
C GLU A 243 -5.02 9.53 -7.40
N PHE A 244 -5.58 8.72 -6.49
CA PHE A 244 -7.01 8.50 -6.46
C PHE A 244 -7.76 9.82 -6.22
N ARG A 245 -7.33 10.63 -5.24
CA ARG A 245 -7.95 11.94 -4.97
C ARG A 245 -7.89 12.87 -6.17
N ALA A 246 -6.78 12.88 -6.90
CA ALA A 246 -6.57 13.72 -8.07
C ALA A 246 -7.38 13.26 -9.30
N TYR A 247 -7.57 11.95 -9.47
CA TYR A 247 -8.04 11.37 -10.74
C TYR A 247 -9.39 10.63 -10.67
N LYS A 248 -10.01 10.50 -9.49
CA LYS A 248 -11.28 9.75 -9.30
C LYS A 248 -12.44 10.23 -10.18
N GLU A 249 -12.45 11.49 -10.62
CA GLU A 249 -13.48 12.02 -11.53
C GLU A 249 -13.50 11.32 -12.90
N HIS A 250 -12.40 10.67 -13.30
CA HIS A 250 -12.37 9.88 -14.53
C HIS A 250 -13.23 8.62 -14.48
N CYS A 251 -13.63 8.17 -13.27
CA CYS A 251 -14.59 7.08 -13.11
C CYS A 251 -16.00 7.46 -13.63
N GLU A 252 -16.35 8.75 -13.71
CA GLU A 252 -17.66 9.18 -14.22
C GLU A 252 -17.88 8.80 -15.69
N SER A 253 -16.78 8.72 -16.46
CA SER A 253 -16.79 8.38 -17.90
C SER A 253 -16.34 6.95 -18.22
N GLY A 254 -15.92 6.17 -17.22
CA GLY A 254 -15.28 4.88 -17.46
C GLY A 254 -14.62 4.32 -16.21
N SER A 255 -13.47 3.66 -16.35
CA SER A 255 -12.67 3.17 -15.22
C SER A 255 -11.41 4.00 -14.97
N LEU A 256 -10.93 3.98 -13.72
CA LEU A 256 -9.59 4.42 -13.34
C LEU A 256 -8.75 3.20 -13.02
N ILE A 257 -7.73 2.92 -13.84
CA ILE A 257 -6.81 1.81 -13.66
C ILE A 257 -5.53 2.35 -13.01
N MET A 258 -5.43 2.16 -11.71
CA MET A 258 -4.28 2.55 -10.92
C MET A 258 -3.19 1.51 -11.03
N THR A 259 -1.97 1.95 -11.26
CA THR A 259 -0.80 1.07 -11.31
C THR A 259 0.26 1.51 -10.30
N GLY A 260 0.98 0.53 -9.75
CA GLY A 260 2.04 0.78 -8.78
C GLY A 260 3.24 -0.12 -9.05
N LEU A 261 4.43 0.35 -8.67
CA LEU A 261 5.66 -0.41 -8.78
C LEU A 261 6.27 -0.57 -7.39
N GLY A 262 6.17 -1.78 -6.87
CA GLY A 262 6.73 -2.18 -5.60
C GLY A 262 8.16 -2.69 -5.77
N VAL A 263 8.98 -2.43 -4.76
CA VAL A 263 10.33 -2.98 -4.65
C VAL A 263 10.28 -4.53 -4.66
N GLY A 264 11.35 -5.13 -5.17
CA GLY A 264 11.43 -6.58 -5.36
C GLY A 264 10.72 -7.05 -6.63
N GLY A 265 10.38 -6.12 -7.53
CA GLY A 265 9.79 -6.41 -8.82
C GLY A 265 8.31 -6.77 -8.73
N ARG A 266 7.53 -6.12 -7.86
CA ARG A 266 6.06 -6.26 -7.87
C ARG A 266 5.42 -5.12 -8.64
N PHE A 267 4.33 -5.43 -9.30
CA PHE A 267 3.50 -4.46 -9.99
C PHE A 267 2.06 -4.60 -9.55
N GLY A 268 1.53 -3.55 -8.95
CA GLY A 268 0.13 -3.45 -8.58
C GLY A 268 -0.70 -2.97 -9.78
N ILE A 269 -1.84 -3.59 -10.00
CA ILE A 269 -2.87 -3.17 -10.97
C ILE A 269 -4.21 -3.22 -10.25
N LEU A 270 -4.91 -2.10 -10.19
CA LEU A 270 -6.18 -1.96 -9.48
C LEU A 270 -7.14 -1.15 -10.33
N ARG A 271 -8.36 -1.67 -10.57
CA ARG A 271 -9.39 -0.96 -11.33
C ARG A 271 -10.47 -0.45 -10.39
N ILE A 272 -10.77 0.84 -10.52
CA ILE A 272 -11.84 1.53 -9.82
C ILE A 272 -12.89 1.97 -10.84
N ILE A 273 -14.15 1.70 -10.53
CA ILE A 273 -15.32 2.06 -11.34
C ILE A 273 -16.39 2.70 -10.46
N LYS A 274 -17.43 3.28 -11.06
CA LYS A 274 -18.61 3.73 -10.31
C LYS A 274 -19.53 2.55 -9.99
N GLY A 275 -20.29 2.64 -8.90
CA GLY A 275 -21.13 1.53 -8.42
C GLY A 275 -22.19 1.06 -9.43
N ASN A 276 -22.73 1.97 -10.26
CA ASN A 276 -23.66 1.62 -11.34
C ASN A 276 -23.01 0.84 -12.51
N GLN A 277 -21.69 0.88 -12.64
CA GLN A 277 -20.93 0.10 -13.63
C GLN A 277 -20.54 -1.29 -13.09
N PHE A 278 -20.74 -1.56 -11.80
CA PHE A 278 -20.32 -2.81 -11.18
C PHE A 278 -21.13 -4.00 -11.70
N THR A 279 -20.44 -4.90 -12.40
CA THR A 279 -21.03 -6.13 -12.93
C THR A 279 -20.72 -7.31 -12.02
N GLN A 280 -19.44 -7.50 -11.68
CA GLN A 280 -18.92 -8.56 -10.84
C GLN A 280 -17.55 -8.20 -10.26
N ASN A 281 -17.13 -8.95 -9.24
CA ASN A 281 -15.79 -8.84 -8.66
C ASN A 281 -14.82 -9.80 -9.38
N TRP A 282 -13.71 -9.25 -9.88
CA TRP A 282 -12.66 -9.95 -10.63
C TRP A 282 -11.39 -10.22 -9.81
N MET A 283 -11.41 -9.97 -8.49
CA MET A 283 -10.30 -10.28 -7.60
C MET A 283 -10.07 -11.79 -7.52
N GLN A 284 -8.82 -12.20 -7.69
CA GLN A 284 -8.39 -13.58 -7.48
C GLN A 284 -8.11 -13.81 -5.99
N GLU A 285 -8.12 -15.08 -5.57
CA GLU A 285 -7.76 -15.43 -4.20
C GLU A 285 -6.28 -15.08 -3.95
N PRO A 286 -5.99 -14.17 -3.00
CA PRO A 286 -4.64 -13.71 -2.80
C PRO A 286 -3.83 -14.67 -1.91
N ARG A 287 -2.52 -14.46 -1.87
CA ARG A 287 -1.59 -15.24 -1.04
C ARG A 287 -1.12 -14.40 0.14
N GLU A 288 -1.43 -14.87 1.33
CA GLU A 288 -0.96 -14.26 2.58
C GLU A 288 0.22 -15.06 3.14
N ILE A 289 1.25 -14.33 3.56
CA ILE A 289 2.24 -14.84 4.52
C ILE A 289 1.96 -14.14 5.84
N HIS A 290 1.38 -14.89 6.77
CA HIS A 290 1.09 -14.39 8.11
C HIS A 290 2.30 -14.64 9.01
N GLY A 291 2.84 -13.56 9.57
CA GLY A 291 4.01 -13.61 10.46
C GLY A 291 3.63 -13.44 11.92
N ASP A 292 4.52 -13.90 12.80
CA ASP A 292 4.46 -13.60 14.23
C ASP A 292 4.86 -12.13 14.46
N PHE A 293 3.95 -11.34 15.03
CA PHE A 293 4.15 -9.90 15.23
C PHE A 293 5.31 -9.59 16.18
N GLU A 294 5.39 -10.28 17.32
CA GLU A 294 6.42 -10.03 18.33
C GLU A 294 7.79 -10.43 17.81
N ALA A 295 7.91 -11.62 17.22
CA ALA A 295 9.17 -12.12 16.68
C ALA A 295 9.68 -11.26 15.52
N HIS A 296 8.80 -10.84 14.60
CA HIS A 296 9.20 -9.99 13.46
C HIS A 296 9.58 -8.59 13.92
N LEU A 297 8.84 -8.00 14.86
CA LEU A 297 9.18 -6.69 15.40
C LEU A 297 10.50 -6.72 16.19
N GLU A 298 10.76 -7.75 17.00
CA GLU A 298 12.06 -7.91 17.66
C GLU A 298 13.20 -8.05 16.66
N TYR A 299 12.98 -8.79 15.57
CA TYR A 299 13.95 -8.86 14.49
C TYR A 299 14.23 -7.47 13.90
N CYS A 300 13.20 -6.71 13.50
CA CYS A 300 13.35 -5.33 13.03
C CYS A 300 14.11 -4.45 14.03
N ARG A 301 13.79 -4.55 15.34
CA ARG A 301 14.47 -3.81 16.40
C ARG A 301 15.95 -4.16 16.50
N SER A 302 16.30 -5.45 16.50
CA SER A 302 17.69 -5.92 16.57
C SER A 302 18.54 -5.43 15.39
N VAL A 303 17.91 -5.33 14.21
CA VAL A 303 18.50 -4.93 12.95
C VAL A 303 18.74 -3.41 12.90
N LEU A 304 17.78 -2.63 13.39
CA LEU A 304 17.74 -1.16 13.27
C LEU A 304 18.38 -0.40 14.46
N ILE A 305 18.34 -0.98 15.67
CA ILE A 305 18.85 -0.33 16.88
C ILE A 305 20.34 -0.62 17.09
N ASP A 306 20.81 -1.83 16.81
CA ASP A 306 22.23 -2.19 16.91
C ASP A 306 23.00 -1.74 15.65
N ARG A 307 23.31 -0.43 15.59
CA ARG A 307 24.04 0.25 14.49
C ARG A 307 25.50 -0.19 14.29
N LYS A 308 25.94 -1.31 14.87
CA LYS A 308 27.20 -1.92 14.46
C LYS A 308 27.03 -2.55 13.07
N GLY A 309 27.46 -1.83 12.02
CA GLY A 309 27.53 -2.33 10.64
C GLY A 309 26.71 -1.54 9.60
N CYS A 310 26.51 -2.15 8.42
CA CYS A 310 25.78 -1.56 7.28
C CYS A 310 24.25 -1.62 7.49
N VAL A 311 23.67 -0.57 8.10
CA VAL A 311 22.22 -0.43 8.35
C VAL A 311 21.38 -0.71 7.09
N ASP A 312 21.83 -0.21 5.94
CA ASP A 312 21.27 -0.44 4.61
C ASP A 312 21.08 -1.92 4.25
N GLN A 313 22.06 -2.76 4.56
CA GLN A 313 21.99 -4.21 4.30
C GLN A 313 21.08 -4.92 5.29
N LYS A 314 21.11 -4.47 6.55
CA LYS A 314 20.26 -4.97 7.62
C LYS A 314 18.78 -4.73 7.32
N ILE A 315 18.40 -3.56 6.83
CA ILE A 315 17.01 -3.26 6.41
C ILE A 315 16.53 -4.16 5.28
N LYS A 316 17.41 -4.47 4.32
CA LYS A 316 17.12 -5.44 3.24
C LYS A 316 16.73 -6.83 3.75
N GLU A 317 17.32 -7.24 4.87
CA GLU A 317 17.03 -8.53 5.50
C GLU A 317 15.76 -8.45 6.37
N GLY A 318 15.55 -7.31 7.03
CA GLY A 318 14.40 -6.94 7.87
C GLY A 318 13.04 -6.95 7.18
N VAL A 319 12.98 -6.48 5.94
CA VAL A 319 11.73 -6.26 5.20
C VAL A 319 11.47 -7.45 4.28
N LEU A 320 10.41 -8.22 4.56
CA LEU A 320 10.06 -9.44 3.84
C LEU A 320 9.89 -9.21 2.35
N CYS A 321 9.28 -8.10 1.94
CA CYS A 321 9.12 -7.81 0.53
C CYS A 321 10.47 -7.61 -0.20
N PHE A 322 11.60 -7.43 0.48
CA PHE A 322 12.90 -7.35 -0.20
C PHE A 322 13.55 -8.72 -0.40
N GLN A 323 13.08 -9.75 0.31
CA GLN A 323 13.66 -11.09 0.29
C GLN A 323 13.36 -11.83 -1.02
N LYS A 324 14.35 -12.62 -1.48
CA LYS A 324 14.32 -13.27 -2.80
C LYS A 324 13.32 -14.43 -2.85
N GLU A 325 13.11 -15.16 -1.74
CA GLU A 325 12.16 -16.29 -1.71
C GLU A 325 10.72 -15.89 -2.03
N TYR A 326 10.35 -14.63 -1.83
CA TYR A 326 9.01 -14.13 -2.07
C TYR A 326 8.82 -13.51 -3.46
N ARG A 327 9.81 -13.61 -4.36
CA ARG A 327 9.71 -13.14 -5.75
C ARG A 327 9.03 -14.16 -6.65
N GLY A 328 8.32 -13.69 -7.66
CA GLY A 328 7.58 -14.54 -8.62
C GLY A 328 6.26 -15.11 -8.09
N ILE A 329 5.85 -14.74 -6.87
CA ILE A 329 4.58 -15.16 -6.27
C ILE A 329 3.53 -14.07 -6.54
N GLU A 330 2.47 -14.42 -7.27
CA GLU A 330 1.38 -13.48 -7.57
C GLU A 330 0.49 -13.23 -6.35
N ASP A 331 -0.07 -12.02 -6.30
CA ASP A 331 -1.08 -11.62 -5.33
C ASP A 331 -0.63 -11.84 -3.87
N LEU A 332 0.70 -11.78 -3.66
CA LEU A 332 1.36 -11.97 -2.38
C LEU A 332 1.36 -10.68 -1.56
N TYR A 333 0.98 -10.79 -0.29
CA TYR A 333 1.26 -9.78 0.74
C TYR A 333 1.62 -10.45 2.07
N PHE A 334 2.13 -9.63 2.98
CA PHE A 334 2.50 -10.02 4.33
C PHE A 334 1.53 -9.44 5.33
N SER A 335 1.25 -10.17 6.41
CA SER A 335 0.40 -9.67 7.47
C SER A 335 0.84 -10.09 8.87
N TRP A 336 0.44 -9.29 9.85
CA TRP A 336 0.68 -9.53 11.27
C TRP A 336 -0.49 -9.02 12.07
N ASP A 337 -1.01 -9.82 13.00
CA ASP A 337 -2.01 -9.34 13.96
C ASP A 337 -1.29 -8.63 15.10
N MET A 338 -1.67 -7.39 15.38
CA MET A 338 -0.97 -6.58 16.38
C MET A 338 -1.18 -7.14 17.79
N ASP A 339 -0.08 -7.43 18.49
CA ASP A 339 -0.13 -7.78 19.91
C ASP A 339 -0.10 -6.50 20.77
N ASN A 340 -1.28 -6.08 21.22
CA ASN A 340 -1.44 -4.92 22.10
C ASN A 340 -0.68 -5.06 23.43
N SER A 341 -0.56 -6.29 23.95
CA SER A 341 0.15 -6.53 25.21
C SER A 341 1.66 -6.31 25.03
N TYR A 342 2.20 -6.75 23.89
CA TYR A 342 3.59 -6.53 23.55
C TYR A 342 3.86 -5.04 23.25
N LEU A 343 2.97 -4.38 22.52
CA LEU A 343 3.07 -2.93 22.29
C LEU A 343 3.06 -2.13 23.60
N GLU A 344 2.24 -2.52 24.57
CA GLU A 344 2.22 -1.92 25.91
C GLU A 344 3.55 -2.14 26.66
N ARG A 345 4.18 -3.33 26.54
CA ARG A 345 5.52 -3.57 27.10
C ARG A 345 6.53 -2.60 26.48
N LEU A 346 6.56 -2.51 25.16
CA LEU A 346 7.44 -1.60 24.41
C LEU A 346 7.21 -0.12 24.81
N ALA A 347 5.96 0.30 25.01
CA ALA A 347 5.66 1.68 25.41
C ALA A 347 6.25 2.04 26.80
N LYS A 348 6.33 1.05 27.70
CA LYS A 348 6.85 1.19 29.08
C LYS A 348 8.35 1.00 29.21
N GLU A 349 9.01 0.42 28.21
CA GLU A 349 10.46 0.22 28.21
C GLU A 349 11.21 1.56 28.30
N LYS A 350 12.15 1.65 29.25
CA LYS A 350 13.05 2.79 29.40
C LYS A 350 14.37 2.49 28.68
N GLY A 351 14.55 3.07 27.49
CA GLY A 351 15.81 3.01 26.74
C GLY A 351 15.82 1.97 25.62
N HIS A 352 16.48 2.32 24.52
CA HIS A 352 16.61 1.58 23.25
C HIS A 352 15.36 1.60 22.38
N GLN A 353 14.91 2.79 22.04
CA GLN A 353 14.05 3.04 20.88
C GLN A 353 14.73 4.14 20.06
N TYR A 354 14.60 4.07 18.74
CA TYR A 354 15.17 5.06 17.84
C TYR A 354 14.61 6.44 18.24
N ALA A 355 15.49 7.39 18.55
CA ALA A 355 15.17 8.76 18.92
C ALA A 355 15.21 9.66 17.69
#